data_AF-A0A1B6EXJ7-F1
#
_entry.id   AF-A0A1B6EXJ7-F1
#
_cell.length_a   1.000
_cell.length_b   1.000
_cell.length_c   1.000
_cell.angle_alpha   90.00
_cell.angle_beta   90.00
_cell.angle_gamma   90.00
#
_symmetry.space_group_name_H-M   'P 1'
#
loop_
_entity.id
_entity.type
_entity.pdbx_description
1 polymer ?
#
loop_
_entity_poly.entity_id
_entity_poly.type
_entity_poly.pdbx_seq_one_letter_code
_entity_poly.pdbx_strand_id
1 'polypeptide(L)'
;NRYYPDSVDENKIESAVRIYTDAMFSYPSVQVTRYFANLTYGYLFAYNGAWAELPSFFTAYKVTGVAHGADLFYLLYTNGSSQYVDTCTPNLPNLQMMDQMVKWWTSFAKSGVPGLSWKTISEGGYLIIDGPEPSNMNTTEFESQFYDFWANMKPQAGNSAESLSLNLFFIKVALLSVLHHSFNI
;
A
#
# COMPACT_ATOMS: atom_id res chain seq x y z
N ASN A 1 9.06 9.01 -19.31
CA ASN A 1 9.93 7.85 -19.04
C ASN A 1 9.68 7.08 -17.74
N ARG A 2 9.57 7.68 -16.53
CA ARG A 2 9.37 6.87 -15.29
C ARG A 2 8.08 6.04 -15.26
N TYR A 3 6.94 6.67 -15.51
CA TYR A 3 5.62 5.98 -15.45
C TYR A 3 5.08 5.63 -16.83
N TYR A 4 5.29 6.51 -17.81
CA TYR A 4 4.98 6.26 -19.22
C TYR A 4 6.30 6.27 -20.00
N PRO A 5 6.93 5.11 -20.22
CA PRO A 5 8.02 4.97 -21.19
C PRO A 5 7.45 5.01 -22.62
N ASP A 6 8.28 5.40 -23.60
CA ASP A 6 7.88 5.51 -25.01
C ASP A 6 7.61 4.16 -25.71
N SER A 7 7.67 3.04 -24.97
CA SER A 7 7.30 1.72 -25.46
C SER A 7 5.78 1.57 -25.61
N VAL A 8 5.34 0.69 -26.51
CA VAL A 8 3.93 0.30 -26.64
C VAL A 8 3.52 -0.48 -25.40
N ASP A 9 2.94 0.22 -24.42
CA ASP A 9 2.22 -0.37 -23.30
C ASP A 9 0.72 -0.43 -23.66
N GLU A 10 0.23 -1.65 -23.88
CA GLU A 10 -1.18 -1.91 -24.17
C GLU A 10 -2.09 -1.61 -22.96
N ASN A 11 -1.55 -1.49 -21.74
CA ASN A 11 -2.31 -1.28 -20.51
C ASN A 11 -1.79 -0.10 -19.66
N LYS A 12 -1.91 1.11 -20.20
CA LYS A 12 -1.58 2.41 -19.54
C LYS A 12 -2.22 2.62 -18.16
N ILE A 13 -3.18 1.80 -17.77
CA ILE A 13 -3.86 1.87 -16.47
C ILE A 13 -2.92 1.52 -15.33
N GLU A 14 -1.98 0.59 -15.51
CA GLU A 14 -1.03 0.29 -14.44
C GLU A 14 -0.12 1.48 -14.15
N SER A 15 0.35 2.18 -15.18
CA SER A 15 1.09 3.43 -15.03
C SER A 15 0.27 4.51 -14.31
N ALA A 16 -1.01 4.63 -14.63
CA ALA A 16 -1.91 5.56 -13.94
C ALA A 16 -2.09 5.18 -12.45
N VAL A 17 -2.27 3.89 -12.16
CA VAL A 17 -2.34 3.36 -10.79
C VAL A 17 -1.04 3.66 -10.03
N ARG A 18 0.13 3.42 -10.63
CA ARG A 18 1.43 3.69 -10.00
C ARG A 18 1.62 5.17 -9.67
N ILE A 19 1.31 6.09 -10.59
CA ILE A 19 1.37 7.53 -10.32
C ILE A 19 0.45 7.91 -9.17
N TYR A 20 -0.80 7.41 -9.21
CA TYR A 20 -1.79 7.71 -8.19
C TYR A 20 -1.36 7.18 -6.81
N THR A 21 -0.90 5.93 -6.74
CA THR A 21 -0.40 5.30 -5.51
C THR A 21 0.77 6.06 -4.93
N ASP A 22 1.76 6.43 -5.75
CA ASP A 22 2.92 7.15 -5.25
C ASP A 22 2.55 8.55 -4.74
N ALA A 23 1.70 9.28 -5.48
CA ALA A 23 1.30 10.64 -5.11
C ALA A 23 0.41 10.69 -3.86
N MET A 24 -0.51 9.74 -3.71
CA MET A 24 -1.51 9.74 -2.63
C MET A 24 -1.04 9.02 -1.37
N PHE A 25 -0.23 7.97 -1.50
CA PHE A 25 0.09 7.07 -0.39
C PHE A 25 1.59 6.92 -0.17
N SER A 26 2.35 6.46 -1.18
CA SER A 26 3.74 6.05 -0.97
C SER A 26 4.64 7.23 -0.59
N TYR A 27 4.63 8.31 -1.37
CA TYR A 27 5.45 9.49 -1.13
C TYR A 27 5.19 10.14 0.25
N PRO A 28 3.95 10.50 0.62
CA PRO A 28 3.68 11.08 1.93
C PRO A 28 4.01 10.12 3.08
N SER A 29 3.77 8.81 2.92
CA SER A 29 4.16 7.80 3.92
C SER A 29 5.67 7.78 4.12
N VAL A 30 6.45 7.82 3.04
CA VAL A 30 7.91 7.86 3.13
C VAL A 30 8.40 9.17 3.76
N GLN A 31 7.77 10.32 3.47
CA GLN A 31 8.12 11.59 4.14
C GLN A 31 8.01 11.48 5.67
N VAL A 32 6.91 10.93 6.18
CA VAL A 32 6.67 10.80 7.63
C VAL A 32 7.64 9.77 8.24
N THR A 33 7.72 8.59 7.62
CA THR A 33 8.54 7.50 8.15
C THR A 33 10.04 7.81 8.14
N ARG A 34 10.53 8.57 7.16
CA ARG A 34 11.90 9.12 7.15
C ARG A 34 12.17 10.06 8.31
N TYR A 35 11.24 10.98 8.60
CA TYR A 35 11.41 11.95 9.68
C TYR A 35 11.50 11.27 11.05
N PHE A 36 10.77 10.16 11.24
CA PHE A 36 10.74 9.40 12.49
C PHE A 36 11.46 8.04 12.39
N ALA A 37 12.47 7.90 11.54
CA ALA A 37 13.04 6.60 11.18
C ALA A 37 13.54 5.76 12.39
N ASN A 38 14.07 6.42 13.43
CA ASN A 38 14.55 5.76 14.65
C ASN A 38 13.45 5.22 15.56
N LEU A 39 12.21 5.67 15.38
CA LEU A 39 11.06 5.33 16.23
C LEU A 39 9.95 4.60 15.47
N THR A 40 10.12 4.43 14.16
CA THR A 40 9.05 3.96 13.27
C THR A 40 9.40 2.61 12.70
N TYR A 41 8.40 1.73 12.68
CA TYR A 41 8.42 0.45 11.98
C TYR A 41 7.67 0.64 10.65
N GLY A 42 8.36 0.46 9.53
CA GLY A 42 7.78 0.62 8.19
C GLY A 42 7.48 -0.72 7.54
N TYR A 43 6.45 -0.78 6.70
CA TYR A 43 6.20 -1.95 5.86
C TYR A 43 5.60 -1.57 4.50
N LEU A 44 5.74 -2.49 3.54
CA LEU A 44 4.97 -2.56 2.30
C LEU A 44 4.15 -3.84 2.34
N PHE A 45 2.82 -3.71 2.26
CA PHE A 45 1.96 -4.85 2.06
C PHE A 45 1.93 -5.22 0.57
N ALA A 46 2.37 -6.44 0.25
CA ALA A 46 2.46 -6.98 -1.10
C ALA A 46 1.84 -8.38 -1.23
N TYR A 47 1.31 -8.94 -0.14
CA TYR A 47 0.69 -10.26 -0.13
C TYR A 47 -0.64 -10.24 -0.90
N ASN A 48 -0.61 -10.80 -2.11
CA ASN A 48 -1.76 -10.93 -2.99
C ASN A 48 -2.45 -12.29 -2.79
N GLY A 49 -2.98 -12.52 -1.59
CA GLY A 49 -3.82 -13.68 -1.29
C GLY A 49 -5.28 -13.48 -1.73
N ALA A 50 -6.09 -14.53 -1.62
CA ALA A 50 -7.49 -14.51 -2.08
C ALA A 50 -8.38 -13.44 -1.38
N TRP A 51 -7.97 -12.90 -0.23
CA TRP A 51 -8.72 -11.81 0.41
C TRP A 51 -8.28 -10.42 -0.07
N ALA A 52 -7.17 -10.31 -0.81
CA ALA A 52 -6.62 -9.07 -1.33
C ALA A 52 -7.06 -8.76 -2.78
N GLU A 53 -8.06 -9.47 -3.29
CA GLU A 53 -8.51 -9.37 -4.68
C GLU A 53 -8.93 -7.95 -5.07
N LEU A 54 -8.61 -7.58 -6.31
CA LEU A 54 -9.04 -6.32 -6.87
C LEU A 54 -10.56 -6.31 -7.08
N PRO A 55 -11.22 -5.14 -6.95
CA PRO A 55 -12.63 -5.02 -7.29
C PRO A 55 -12.94 -5.53 -8.70
N SER A 56 -14.12 -6.12 -8.88
CA SER A 56 -14.51 -6.78 -10.14
C SER A 56 -14.44 -5.87 -11.37
N PHE A 57 -14.64 -4.55 -11.22
CA PHE A 57 -14.50 -3.59 -12.32
C PHE A 57 -13.06 -3.36 -12.80
N PHE A 58 -12.05 -3.84 -12.06
CA PHE A 58 -10.66 -3.86 -12.51
C PHE A 58 -10.28 -5.15 -13.25
N THR A 59 -11.14 -6.17 -13.30
CA THR A 59 -10.82 -7.47 -13.91
C THR A 59 -10.53 -7.40 -15.42
N ALA A 60 -11.10 -6.41 -16.11
CA ALA A 60 -10.80 -6.16 -17.53
C ALA A 60 -9.39 -5.60 -17.76
N TYR A 61 -8.73 -5.13 -16.71
CA TYR A 61 -7.40 -4.55 -16.74
C TYR A 61 -6.42 -5.52 -16.11
N LYS A 62 -5.25 -5.71 -16.74
CA LYS A 62 -4.19 -6.57 -16.21
C LYS A 62 -3.40 -5.84 -15.11
N VAL A 63 -4.11 -5.30 -14.11
CA VAL A 63 -3.48 -4.60 -12.99
C VAL A 63 -2.95 -5.64 -12.02
N THR A 64 -1.67 -5.54 -11.69
CA THR A 64 -1.02 -6.38 -10.70
C THR A 64 -0.82 -5.62 -9.39
N GLY A 65 -0.82 -6.34 -8.27
CA GLY A 65 -0.57 -5.79 -6.94
C GLY A 65 -1.78 -5.95 -6.02
N VAL A 66 -1.76 -5.22 -4.91
CA VAL A 66 -2.80 -5.26 -3.88
C VAL A 66 -3.55 -3.93 -3.82
N ALA A 67 -4.86 -4.00 -3.61
CA ALA A 67 -5.68 -2.80 -3.46
C ALA A 67 -5.43 -2.10 -2.12
N HIS A 68 -5.73 -0.80 -2.07
CA HIS A 68 -5.77 -0.07 -0.81
C HIS A 68 -6.77 -0.71 0.17
N GLY A 69 -6.32 -0.94 1.41
CA GLY A 69 -7.12 -1.55 2.47
C GLY A 69 -7.14 -3.09 2.46
N ALA A 70 -6.46 -3.74 1.51
CA ALA A 70 -6.40 -5.21 1.44
C ALA A 70 -5.75 -5.84 2.68
N ASP A 71 -4.79 -5.14 3.29
CA ASP A 71 -4.12 -5.52 4.54
C ASP A 71 -5.10 -5.62 5.72
N LEU A 72 -6.16 -4.81 5.73
CA LEU A 72 -7.16 -4.82 6.79
C LEU A 72 -7.91 -6.16 6.87
N PHE A 73 -8.09 -6.87 5.76
CA PHE A 73 -8.76 -8.17 5.74
C PHE A 73 -7.97 -9.27 6.45
N TYR A 74 -6.67 -9.05 6.67
CA TYR A 74 -5.78 -9.93 7.43
C TYR A 74 -5.59 -9.45 8.89
N LEU A 75 -6.09 -8.27 9.24
CA LEU A 75 -6.06 -7.76 10.61
C LEU A 75 -7.43 -7.83 11.30
N LEU A 76 -8.49 -7.59 10.54
CA LEU A 76 -9.87 -7.55 11.00
C LEU A 76 -10.71 -8.50 10.16
N TYR A 77 -11.43 -9.40 10.82
CA TYR A 77 -12.39 -10.25 10.15
C TYR A 77 -13.45 -9.39 9.46
N THR A 78 -13.51 -9.48 8.14
CA THR A 78 -14.53 -8.80 7.33
C THR A 78 -15.40 -9.85 6.68
N ASN A 79 -16.70 -9.85 7.02
CA ASN A 79 -17.65 -10.78 6.41
C ASN A 79 -17.67 -10.61 4.88
N GLY A 80 -17.63 -11.72 4.16
CA GLY A 80 -17.54 -11.73 2.70
C GLY A 80 -16.11 -11.76 2.14
N SER A 81 -15.13 -11.18 2.86
CA SER A 81 -13.72 -11.15 2.42
C SER A 81 -12.83 -12.12 3.20
N SER A 82 -12.82 -12.08 4.54
CA SER A 82 -11.92 -12.87 5.40
C SER A 82 -12.44 -14.28 5.70
N GLN A 83 -12.95 -14.97 4.69
CA GLN A 83 -13.66 -16.24 4.90
C GLN A 83 -12.72 -17.37 5.29
N TYR A 84 -13.08 -18.13 6.33
CA TYR A 84 -12.30 -19.31 6.75
C TYR A 84 -12.25 -20.39 5.66
N VAL A 85 -13.31 -20.49 4.84
CA VAL A 85 -13.47 -21.45 3.76
C VAL A 85 -13.70 -20.68 2.46
N ASP A 86 -12.96 -21.00 1.40
CA ASP A 86 -13.19 -20.43 0.06
C ASP A 86 -14.02 -21.41 -0.80
N THR A 87 -13.50 -22.62 -1.04
CA THR A 87 -14.08 -23.65 -1.94
C THR A 87 -14.31 -24.98 -1.20
N CYS A 88 -15.05 -24.91 -0.08
CA CYS A 88 -15.26 -26.04 0.84
C CYS A 88 -13.99 -26.56 1.55
N THR A 89 -12.84 -25.93 1.35
CA THR A 89 -11.58 -26.19 2.07
C THR A 89 -11.12 -24.97 2.85
N PRO A 90 -10.47 -25.14 4.02
CA PRO A 90 -9.88 -24.03 4.75
C PRO A 90 -8.88 -23.24 3.90
N ASN A 91 -8.94 -21.91 3.99
CA ASN A 91 -8.01 -21.01 3.33
C ASN A 91 -6.71 -20.86 4.13
N LEU A 92 -5.96 -21.96 4.26
CA LEU A 92 -4.78 -22.03 5.14
C LEU A 92 -3.75 -20.92 4.87
N PRO A 93 -3.42 -20.55 3.62
CA PRO A 93 -2.47 -19.46 3.38
C PRO A 93 -2.93 -18.11 3.94
N ASN A 94 -4.20 -17.73 3.72
CA ASN A 94 -4.73 -16.47 4.24
C ASN A 94 -4.91 -16.49 5.75
N LEU A 95 -5.29 -17.65 6.32
CA LEU A 95 -5.37 -17.83 7.77
C LEU A 95 -3.99 -17.68 8.43
N GLN A 96 -2.94 -18.24 7.82
CA GLN A 96 -1.56 -18.08 8.30
C GLN A 96 -1.09 -16.62 8.20
N MET A 97 -1.41 -15.93 7.10
CA MET A 97 -1.11 -14.52 6.94
C MET A 97 -1.86 -13.68 7.98
N MET A 98 -3.14 -13.97 8.22
CA MET A 98 -3.97 -13.31 9.24
C MET A 98 -3.38 -13.50 10.64
N ASP A 99 -3.05 -14.74 11.01
CA ASP A 99 -2.43 -15.05 12.31
C ASP A 99 -1.15 -14.24 12.51
N GLN A 100 -0.32 -14.13 11.47
CA GLN A 100 0.92 -13.37 11.54
C GLN A 100 0.69 -11.85 11.61
N MET A 101 -0.23 -11.30 10.82
CA MET A 101 -0.62 -9.88 10.87
C MET A 101 -1.13 -9.51 12.25
N VAL A 102 -2.06 -10.29 12.80
CA VAL A 102 -2.59 -10.11 14.15
C VAL A 102 -1.47 -10.20 15.19
N LYS A 103 -0.55 -11.15 15.04
CA LYS A 103 0.61 -11.28 15.94
C LYS A 103 1.51 -10.05 15.93
N TRP A 104 1.89 -9.52 14.77
CA TRP A 104 2.72 -8.31 14.71
C TRP A 104 2.01 -7.10 15.33
N TRP A 105 0.77 -6.85 14.95
CA TRP A 105 0.01 -5.71 15.45
C TRP A 105 -0.26 -5.79 16.96
N THR A 106 -0.63 -6.97 17.47
CA THR A 106 -0.85 -7.15 18.91
C THR A 106 0.45 -7.12 19.72
N SER A 107 1.58 -7.56 19.15
CA SER A 107 2.89 -7.45 19.80
C SER A 107 3.32 -5.99 19.93
N PHE A 108 3.13 -5.20 18.87
CA PHE A 108 3.36 -3.76 18.89
C PHE A 108 2.46 -3.08 19.93
N ALA A 109 1.17 -3.39 19.96
CA ALA A 109 0.25 -2.82 20.95
C ALA A 109 0.64 -3.15 22.41
N LYS A 110 1.20 -4.33 22.67
CA LYS A 110 1.61 -4.75 24.02
C LYS A 110 2.93 -4.16 24.48
N SER A 111 3.88 -3.98 23.58
CA SER A 111 5.30 -3.75 23.94
C SER A 111 5.99 -2.60 23.19
N GLY A 112 5.33 -2.02 22.18
CA GLY A 112 5.95 -1.06 21.26
C GLY A 112 6.88 -1.71 20.23
N VAL A 113 6.98 -3.05 20.19
CA VAL A 113 7.83 -3.80 19.25
C VAL A 113 6.97 -4.85 18.53
N PRO A 114 6.84 -4.80 17.19
CA PRO A 114 5.98 -5.74 16.46
C PRO A 114 6.56 -7.16 16.38
N GLY A 115 7.89 -7.31 16.45
CA GLY A 115 8.57 -8.61 16.46
C GLY A 115 10.07 -8.47 16.24
N LEU A 116 10.85 -9.53 16.49
CA LEU A 116 12.31 -9.46 16.40
C LEU A 116 12.83 -9.21 14.99
N SER A 117 12.14 -9.71 13.96
CA SER A 117 12.47 -9.53 12.55
C SER A 117 12.04 -8.18 11.98
N TRP A 118 11.16 -7.43 12.67
CA TRP A 118 10.65 -6.15 12.22
C TRP A 118 11.34 -5.04 13.01
N LYS A 119 12.41 -4.51 12.43
CA LYS A 119 13.23 -3.44 13.03
C LYS A 119 12.68 -2.06 12.72
N THR A 120 13.18 -1.06 13.43
CA THR A 120 12.93 0.34 13.07
C THR A 120 13.57 0.63 11.72
N ILE A 121 13.06 1.64 11.01
CA ILE A 121 13.49 1.97 9.65
C ILE A 121 14.98 2.32 9.59
N SER A 122 15.52 2.98 10.62
CA SER A 122 16.95 3.28 10.67
C SER A 122 17.84 2.05 10.91
N GLU A 123 17.31 1.01 11.53
CA GLU A 123 18.06 -0.22 11.83
C GLU A 123 17.98 -1.26 10.70
N GLY A 124 16.79 -1.45 10.10
CA GLY A 124 16.54 -2.54 9.15
C GLY A 124 15.76 -2.18 7.89
N GLY A 125 15.34 -0.93 7.74
CA GLY A 125 14.51 -0.48 6.62
C GLY A 125 13.04 -0.88 6.76
N TYR A 126 12.43 -1.32 5.66
CA TYR A 126 11.00 -1.62 5.57
C TYR A 126 10.77 -3.12 5.49
N LEU A 127 9.79 -3.62 6.25
CA LEU A 127 9.35 -4.99 6.15
C LEU A 127 8.50 -5.17 4.87
N ILE A 128 8.81 -6.17 4.06
CA ILE A 128 8.02 -6.51 2.88
C ILE A 128 7.12 -7.69 3.25
N ILE A 129 5.83 -7.42 3.36
CA ILE A 129 4.82 -8.41 3.74
C ILE A 129 4.22 -8.97 2.45
N ASP A 130 4.91 -9.94 1.86
CA ASP A 130 4.50 -10.74 0.70
C ASP A 130 4.14 -12.19 1.07
N GLY A 131 4.12 -12.49 2.38
CA GLY A 131 3.71 -13.75 2.98
C GLY A 131 3.89 -13.76 4.51
N PRO A 132 3.60 -14.90 5.18
CA PRO A 132 3.76 -15.04 6.63
C PRO A 132 5.21 -14.92 7.11
N GLU A 133 6.17 -15.25 6.23
CA GLU A 133 7.60 -15.08 6.45
C GLU A 133 8.10 -13.91 5.59
N PRO A 134 8.06 -12.67 6.12
CA PRO A 134 8.34 -11.47 5.34
C PRO A 134 9.84 -11.32 5.07
N SER A 135 10.15 -10.57 4.01
CA SER A 135 11.51 -10.11 3.72
C SER A 135 11.72 -8.67 4.20
N ASN A 136 12.95 -8.14 4.08
CA ASN A 136 13.26 -6.75 4.39
C ASN A 136 13.83 -6.06 3.15
N MET A 137 13.44 -4.80 2.96
CA MET A 137 14.02 -3.90 1.96
C MET A 137 14.75 -2.77 2.68
N ASN A 138 16.01 -2.55 2.33
CA ASN A 138 16.77 -1.48 2.94
C ASN A 138 16.20 -0.10 2.55
N THR A 139 16.45 0.91 3.39
CA THR A 139 15.89 2.25 3.25
C THR A 139 16.23 2.91 1.92
N THR A 140 17.47 2.77 1.44
CA THR A 140 17.90 3.37 0.16
C THR A 140 17.13 2.77 -1.03
N GLU A 141 16.98 1.45 -1.05
CA GLU A 141 16.22 0.76 -2.09
C GLU A 141 14.74 1.17 -2.06
N PHE A 142 14.14 1.21 -0.87
CA PHE A 142 12.74 1.63 -0.70
C PHE A 142 12.50 3.08 -1.17
N GLU A 143 13.38 4.00 -0.77
CA GLU A 143 13.29 5.42 -1.14
C GLU A 143 13.48 5.64 -2.65
N SER A 144 14.36 4.87 -3.30
CA SER A 144 14.53 4.92 -4.75
C SER A 144 13.24 4.56 -5.51
N GLN A 145 12.44 3.66 -4.92
CA GLN A 145 11.18 3.22 -5.49
C GLN A 145 10.05 4.20 -5.21
N PHE A 146 9.94 4.76 -4.01
CA PHE A 146 8.72 5.45 -3.58
C PHE A 146 8.87 6.94 -3.27
N TYR A 147 10.10 7.47 -3.24
CA TYR A 147 10.38 8.81 -2.73
C TYR A 147 11.15 9.70 -3.70
N ASP A 148 12.30 9.23 -4.20
CA ASP A 148 13.31 10.09 -4.82
C ASP A 148 12.79 10.88 -6.02
N PHE A 149 11.97 10.25 -6.86
CA PHE A 149 11.37 10.93 -8.00
C PHE A 149 10.54 12.15 -7.57
N TRP A 150 9.62 11.96 -6.61
CA TRP A 150 8.72 13.02 -6.15
C TRP A 150 9.43 14.08 -5.30
N ALA A 151 10.46 13.70 -4.55
CA ALA A 151 11.30 14.63 -3.82
C ALA A 151 12.03 15.60 -4.76
N ASN A 152 12.53 15.09 -5.89
CA ASN A 152 13.23 15.87 -6.91
C ASN A 152 12.29 16.71 -7.80
N MET A 153 10.98 16.48 -7.75
CA MET A 153 9.98 17.29 -8.44
C MET A 153 9.66 18.61 -7.71
N LYS A 154 10.04 18.75 -6.43
CA LYS A 154 9.85 20.01 -5.71
C LYS A 154 10.73 21.09 -6.35
N PRO A 155 10.19 22.26 -6.73
CA PRO A 155 11.00 23.36 -7.23
C PRO A 155 12.13 23.63 -6.24
N GLN A 156 13.37 23.69 -6.71
CA GLN A 156 14.44 24.26 -5.90
C GLN A 156 13.99 25.65 -5.48
N ALA A 157 14.02 25.93 -4.18
CA ALA A 157 13.48 27.15 -3.60
C ALA A 157 14.17 28.40 -4.20
N GLY A 158 13.60 28.87 -5.31
CA GLY A 158 13.91 30.10 -6.00
C GLY A 158 12.57 30.75 -6.31
N ASN A 159 12.13 31.62 -5.41
CA ASN A 159 11.08 32.63 -5.59
C ASN A 159 9.73 32.16 -6.16
N SER A 160 8.92 31.50 -5.32
CA SER A 160 7.55 31.93 -4.99
C SER A 160 6.86 30.83 -4.20
N ALA A 161 6.38 31.17 -3.01
CA ALA A 161 5.51 30.31 -2.22
C ALA A 161 4.15 30.18 -2.91
N GLU A 162 4.04 29.29 -3.89
CA GLU A 162 2.74 28.76 -4.30
C GLU A 162 2.60 27.36 -3.72
N SER A 163 1.77 27.27 -2.68
CA SER A 163 1.34 25.99 -2.13
C SER A 163 0.69 25.21 -3.27
N LEU A 164 1.20 24.02 -3.59
CA LEU A 164 0.50 23.06 -4.43
C LEU A 164 -0.83 22.71 -3.74
N SER A 165 -1.89 23.44 -4.07
CA SER A 165 -3.25 23.02 -3.78
C SER A 165 -3.50 21.82 -4.69
N LEU A 166 -3.30 20.62 -4.15
CA LEU A 166 -3.78 19.40 -4.79
C LEU A 166 -5.31 19.57 -4.87
N ASN A 167 -5.79 19.97 -6.04
CA ASN A 167 -7.21 20.15 -6.30
C ASN A 167 -7.92 18.84 -5.96
N LEU A 168 -8.72 18.87 -4.89
CA LEU A 168 -9.64 17.83 -4.39
C LEU A 168 -10.68 17.36 -5.43
N PHE A 169 -10.54 17.76 -6.69
CA PHE A 169 -11.47 17.47 -7.77
C PHE A 169 -11.47 15.97 -8.13
N PHE A 170 -10.30 15.32 -8.13
CA PHE A 170 -10.22 13.87 -8.37
C PHE A 170 -10.79 13.03 -7.21
N ILE A 171 -10.72 13.53 -5.98
CA ILE A 171 -11.30 12.88 -4.79
C ILE A 171 -12.83 12.90 -4.86
N LYS A 172 -13.43 13.98 -5.38
CA LYS A 172 -14.90 14.09 -5.52
C LYS A 172 -15.47 13.11 -6.55
N VAL A 173 -14.78 12.86 -7.67
CA VAL A 173 -15.28 11.95 -8.71
C VAL A 173 -15.24 10.50 -8.22
N ALA A 174 -14.18 10.09 -7.53
CA ALA A 174 -14.07 8.74 -6.96
C ALA A 174 -15.07 8.50 -5.80
N LEU A 175 -15.32 9.50 -4.93
CA LEU A 175 -16.34 9.37 -3.87
C LEU A 175 -17.77 9.37 -4.42
N LEU A 176 -18.09 10.15 -5.47
CA LEU A 176 -19.45 10.15 -6.04
C LEU A 176 -19.79 8.82 -6.73
N SER A 177 -18.81 8.15 -7.36
CA SER A 177 -19.05 6.82 -7.95
C SER A 177 -19.31 5.73 -6.90
N VAL A 178 -18.73 5.86 -5.70
CA VAL A 178 -19.00 4.92 -4.60
C VAL A 178 -20.35 5.23 -3.94
N LEU A 179 -20.74 6.49 -3.81
CA LEU A 179 -22.02 6.89 -3.21
C LEU A 179 -23.23 6.63 -4.13
N HIS A 180 -23.09 6.70 -5.46
CA HIS A 180 -24.19 6.38 -6.38
C HIS A 180 -24.54 4.89 -6.45
N HIS A 181 -23.66 3.99 -6.02
CA HIS A 181 -23.96 2.55 -5.95
C HIS A 181 -24.61 2.12 -4.62
N SER A 182 -24.50 2.93 -3.57
CA SER A 182 -25.06 2.62 -2.25
C SER A 182 -26.53 3.01 -2.06
N PHE A 183 -27.17 3.60 -3.08
CA PHE A 183 -28.57 4.08 -3.00
C PHE A 183 -29.51 3.51 -4.07
N ASN A 184 -29.09 2.47 -4.80
CA ASN A 184 -30.00 1.66 -5.62
C ASN A 184 -30.07 0.25 -5.05
N ILE A 185 -30.77 0.11 -3.92
CA ILE A 185 -31.46 -1.11 -3.49
C ILE A 185 -32.92 -0.72 -3.28
#